data_AF-A0A173TAJ4-F1
#
_entry.id   AF-A0A173TAJ4-F1
#
_cell.length_a   1.000
_cell.length_b   1.000
_cell.length_c   1.000
_cell.angle_alpha   90.00
_cell.angle_beta   90.00
_cell.angle_gamma   90.00
#
_symmetry.space_group_name_H-M   'P 1'
#
loop_
_entity.id
_entity.type
_entity.pdbx_description
1 polymer ?
#
loop_
_entity_poly.entity_id
_entity_poly.type
_entity_poly.pdbx_seq_one_letter_code
_entity_poly.pdbx_strand_id
1 'polypeptide(L)'
;MDSNLEKKLAKGVRFILAPFVVEVISMIYIKKFSLFILIGLITFLTGCSANKSEIPQKEKNFIPISKVETDTITENYKNLDISNTKITIPDVDEVYELNFPVSTDTFERQLEKFEYNIRKYEGLEEDTDLVPYMNIMYWDNEKNDRLVIPLDEATKEQKEQVQYIGYNDGICSELLVFSNFMLEMGDYATTTTLVGDQDDHSKDAYGYRSTNLGTSVATYDLDKDDISNISYHLSDGDLLLTEAVDYVEKHMKEDYYYVGSEYLDYSVFGIDVRKLTDEIYYYEFDVGTAYDGVALNHDDATSLDSMNEDSGKDNLTAEPFGTNHLVTMFEKDKLGFIWSCCQNFESVQTLNTYDKVLPLDVVCETLSNYISKDKQFQISSIELLYQTEFEYENEEKREWGYIQSIHCRPVYHFSIENTGLSEYRKMYFDVDAITGDITTMVY
;
A
#
# COMPACT_ATOMS: atom_id res chain seq x y z
N MET A 1 -20.69 -48.16 -13.50
CA MET A 1 -19.25 -47.80 -13.59
C MET A 1 -19.01 -47.08 -14.91
N ASP A 2 -19.91 -46.18 -15.32
CA ASP A 2 -20.14 -44.81 -14.85
C ASP A 2 -19.17 -43.79 -15.47
N SER A 3 -19.46 -43.52 -16.74
CA SER A 3 -18.98 -42.43 -17.59
C SER A 3 -19.71 -41.09 -17.30
N ASN A 4 -20.08 -40.86 -16.04
CA ASN A 4 -20.92 -39.71 -15.64
C ASN A 4 -20.21 -38.65 -14.79
N LEU A 5 -18.89 -38.76 -14.57
CA LEU A 5 -18.13 -37.74 -13.84
C LEU A 5 -17.50 -36.66 -14.74
N GLU A 6 -17.08 -37.01 -15.97
CA GLU A 6 -16.41 -36.05 -16.87
C GLU A 6 -17.36 -35.08 -17.59
N LYS A 7 -18.67 -35.34 -17.62
CA LYS A 7 -19.65 -34.46 -18.30
C LYS A 7 -20.27 -33.38 -17.41
N LYS A 8 -20.00 -33.36 -16.10
CA LYS A 8 -20.44 -32.28 -15.20
C LYS A 8 -19.42 -31.15 -15.03
N LEU A 9 -18.16 -31.36 -15.41
CA LEU A 9 -17.11 -30.33 -15.38
C LEU A 9 -17.08 -29.42 -16.63
N ALA A 10 -17.87 -29.71 -17.66
CA ALA A 10 -17.79 -29.02 -18.95
C ALA A 10 -18.98 -28.09 -19.27
N LYS A 11 -19.83 -27.75 -18.30
CA LYS A 11 -20.98 -26.86 -18.49
C LYS A 11 -21.12 -25.90 -17.33
N GLY A 12 -20.57 -24.70 -17.47
CA GLY A 12 -20.93 -23.62 -16.56
C GLY A 12 -19.96 -22.48 -16.40
N VAL A 13 -19.01 -22.24 -17.30
CA VAL A 13 -18.15 -21.05 -17.18
C VAL A 13 -17.74 -20.56 -18.57
N ARG A 14 -18.54 -19.67 -19.15
CA ARG A 14 -18.05 -18.66 -20.10
C ARG A 14 -17.80 -17.42 -19.27
N PHE A 15 -16.61 -17.32 -18.69
CA PHE A 15 -16.16 -16.08 -18.07
C PHE A 15 -15.81 -15.07 -19.16
N ILE A 16 -16.45 -13.91 -19.11
CA ILE A 16 -15.85 -12.67 -19.59
C ILE A 16 -15.01 -12.22 -18.39
N LEU A 17 -13.71 -12.51 -18.43
CA LEU A 17 -12.72 -12.10 -17.43
C LEU A 17 -11.90 -10.96 -18.04
N ALA A 18 -11.96 -9.78 -17.42
CA ALA A 18 -10.90 -8.80 -17.52
C ALA A 18 -9.74 -9.20 -16.56
N PRO A 19 -8.47 -8.91 -16.87
CA PRO A 19 -7.37 -9.82 -16.49
C PRO A 19 -6.73 -9.61 -15.11
N PHE A 20 -6.95 -8.52 -14.37
CA PHE A 20 -5.99 -8.14 -13.31
C PHE A 20 -6.32 -8.59 -11.88
N VAL A 21 -7.59 -8.76 -11.49
CA VAL A 21 -7.93 -9.24 -10.12
C VAL A 21 -7.56 -10.72 -9.93
N VAL A 22 -7.59 -11.48 -11.02
CA VAL A 22 -7.13 -12.87 -11.02
C VAL A 22 -5.60 -12.96 -11.06
N GLU A 23 -4.87 -11.98 -11.59
CA GLU A 23 -3.39 -12.04 -11.59
C GLU A 23 -2.79 -11.81 -10.21
N VAL A 24 -3.33 -10.91 -9.39
CA VAL A 24 -2.84 -10.72 -8.00
C VAL A 24 -3.12 -11.95 -7.14
N ILE A 25 -4.31 -12.56 -7.28
CA ILE A 25 -4.71 -13.74 -6.49
C ILE A 25 -4.12 -15.05 -7.06
N SER A 26 -3.89 -15.16 -8.37
CA SER A 26 -3.32 -16.35 -9.01
C SER A 26 -1.79 -16.38 -9.00
N MET A 27 -1.11 -15.24 -8.91
CA MET A 27 0.34 -15.20 -8.65
C MET A 27 0.67 -15.79 -7.27
N ILE A 28 -0.23 -15.67 -6.30
CA ILE A 28 -0.09 -16.23 -4.94
C ILE A 28 -0.15 -17.77 -4.95
N TYR A 29 -0.84 -18.41 -5.90
CA TYR A 29 -1.08 -19.86 -5.86
C TYR A 29 -0.23 -20.73 -6.81
N ILE A 30 0.38 -20.21 -7.88
CA ILE A 30 1.02 -21.05 -8.92
C ILE A 30 2.57 -21.12 -8.84
N LYS A 31 3.24 -20.40 -7.93
CA LYS A 31 4.71 -20.53 -7.70
C LYS A 31 5.12 -21.50 -6.56
N LYS A 32 4.20 -22.37 -6.09
CA LYS A 32 4.34 -23.12 -4.83
C LYS A 32 5.28 -24.35 -4.81
N PHE A 33 6.06 -24.66 -5.85
CA PHE A 33 6.91 -25.87 -5.85
C PHE A 33 8.43 -25.66 -6.07
N SER A 34 8.87 -24.51 -6.58
CA SER A 34 10.32 -24.20 -6.73
C SER A 34 10.87 -23.30 -5.61
N LEU A 35 9.99 -22.75 -4.78
CA LEU A 35 10.25 -21.77 -3.72
C LEU A 35 10.97 -22.37 -2.49
N PHE A 36 10.74 -23.65 -2.20
CA PHE A 36 11.21 -24.33 -0.97
C PHE A 36 12.74 -24.53 -0.89
N ILE A 37 13.46 -24.57 -2.01
CA ILE A 37 14.89 -24.94 -2.01
C ILE A 37 15.79 -23.71 -1.85
N LEU A 38 15.36 -22.53 -2.30
CA LEU A 38 16.20 -21.31 -2.27
C LEU A 38 16.09 -20.55 -0.94
N ILE A 39 14.93 -20.60 -0.28
CA ILE A 39 14.70 -19.98 1.04
C ILE A 39 15.42 -20.77 2.13
N GLY A 40 15.46 -22.10 2.04
CA GLY A 40 16.31 -22.93 2.91
C GLY A 40 17.80 -22.55 2.84
N LEU A 41 18.25 -21.95 1.74
CA LEU A 41 19.62 -21.46 1.55
C LEU A 41 19.86 -20.03 2.09
N ILE A 42 18.79 -19.25 2.33
CA ILE A 42 18.86 -17.89 2.89
C ILE A 42 18.64 -17.91 4.41
N THR A 43 17.82 -18.82 4.94
CA THR A 43 17.46 -18.90 6.37
C THR A 43 17.83 -20.20 7.08
N PHE A 44 18.23 -21.29 6.39
CA PHE A 44 18.39 -22.62 7.02
C PHE A 44 19.67 -23.37 6.65
N LEU A 45 20.79 -23.00 7.27
CA LEU A 45 21.87 -23.97 7.59
C LEU A 45 22.49 -23.76 8.97
N THR A 46 21.66 -23.51 10.00
CA THR A 46 21.92 -24.03 11.36
C THR A 46 20.60 -24.43 11.99
N GLY A 47 20.47 -25.70 12.36
CA GLY A 47 19.19 -26.36 12.57
C GLY A 47 18.46 -26.07 13.89
N CYS A 48 17.14 -26.34 13.82
CA CYS A 48 16.25 -26.83 14.87
C CYS A 48 16.28 -26.13 16.24
N SER A 49 15.62 -24.98 16.32
CA SER A 49 14.46 -24.75 17.18
C SER A 49 13.93 -23.35 16.90
N ALA A 50 12.63 -23.15 17.02
CA ALA A 50 12.02 -21.82 17.12
C ALA A 50 12.54 -21.13 18.41
N ASN A 51 13.79 -20.70 18.38
CA ASN A 51 14.32 -19.77 19.37
C ASN A 51 14.02 -18.40 18.80
N LYS A 52 13.19 -17.63 19.51
CA LYS A 52 13.17 -16.17 19.39
C LYS A 52 14.62 -15.71 19.25
N SER A 53 14.93 -14.94 18.21
CA SER A 53 16.24 -14.33 18.04
C SER A 53 16.55 -13.52 19.30
N GLU A 54 17.30 -14.12 20.22
CA GLU A 54 17.72 -13.45 21.45
C GLU A 54 18.64 -12.29 21.02
N ILE A 55 18.22 -11.05 21.31
CA ILE A 55 19.07 -9.88 21.16
C ILE A 55 20.41 -10.18 21.82
N PRO A 56 21.55 -9.91 21.15
CA PRO A 56 22.88 -10.12 21.71
C PRO A 56 22.98 -9.57 23.13
N GLN A 57 23.63 -10.28 24.05
CA GLN A 57 23.80 -9.88 25.47
C GLN A 57 24.58 -8.57 25.73
N LYS A 58 24.88 -7.76 24.70
CA LYS A 58 25.11 -6.33 24.92
C LYS A 58 23.81 -5.80 25.56
N GLU A 59 23.91 -5.24 26.76
CA GLU A 59 22.76 -4.63 27.45
C GLU A 59 21.92 -3.84 26.44
N LYS A 60 20.59 -4.06 26.41
CA LYS A 60 19.63 -3.25 25.65
C LYS A 60 19.67 -1.81 26.17
N ASN A 61 20.77 -1.12 25.87
CA ASN A 61 21.01 0.25 26.28
C ASN A 61 20.35 1.11 25.23
N PHE A 62 19.02 1.18 25.33
CA PHE A 62 18.20 2.07 24.52
C PHE A 62 18.77 3.49 24.56
N ILE A 63 18.87 4.11 23.39
CA ILE A 63 19.39 5.46 23.24
C ILE A 63 18.25 6.40 22.83
N PRO A 64 18.31 7.68 23.23
CA PRO A 64 17.39 8.68 22.71
C PRO A 64 17.43 8.72 21.19
N ILE A 65 16.29 8.94 20.54
CA ILE A 65 16.16 8.95 19.07
C ILE A 65 17.10 9.99 18.45
N SER A 66 17.13 11.20 19.00
CA SER A 66 18.05 12.29 18.62
C SER A 66 19.55 11.99 18.81
N LYS A 67 19.89 10.84 19.41
CA LYS A 67 21.27 10.37 19.60
C LYS A 67 21.58 9.09 18.81
N VAL A 68 20.69 8.65 17.94
CA VAL A 68 21.00 7.56 17.00
C VAL A 68 22.10 8.06 16.06
N GLU A 69 23.32 7.58 16.28
CA GLU A 69 24.48 7.97 15.49
C GLU A 69 24.47 7.25 14.13
N THR A 70 24.37 8.01 13.05
CA THR A 70 24.39 7.49 11.68
C THR A 70 25.80 7.17 11.17
N ASP A 71 26.82 7.84 11.72
CA ASP A 71 28.20 7.79 11.21
C ASP A 71 29.10 6.77 11.93
N THR A 72 28.61 6.10 12.97
CA THR A 72 29.44 5.28 13.87
C THR A 72 29.20 3.78 13.78
N ILE A 73 28.40 3.32 12.81
CA ILE A 73 28.21 1.88 12.60
C ILE A 73 29.54 1.25 12.20
N THR A 74 30.03 0.35 13.04
CA THR A 74 31.26 -0.40 12.75
C THR A 74 31.04 -1.37 11.58
N GLU A 75 31.79 -1.19 10.49
CA GLU A 75 31.78 -1.99 9.25
C GLU A 75 32.31 -3.45 9.40
N ASN A 76 31.96 -4.15 10.49
CA ASN A 76 32.54 -5.47 10.79
C ASN A 76 31.55 -6.64 10.65
N TYR A 77 30.48 -6.46 9.86
CA TYR A 77 29.52 -7.54 9.58
C TYR A 77 29.99 -8.37 8.38
N LYS A 78 30.05 -9.70 8.52
CA LYS A 78 30.52 -10.59 7.44
C LYS A 78 29.54 -10.64 6.24
N ASN A 79 28.27 -10.42 6.52
CA ASN A 79 27.14 -10.66 5.61
C ASN A 79 26.26 -9.42 5.35
N LEU A 80 26.55 -8.30 6.00
CA LEU A 80 25.92 -7.01 5.72
C LEU A 80 27.00 -6.04 5.22
N ASP A 81 26.83 -5.55 3.99
CA ASP A 81 27.60 -4.43 3.47
C ASP A 81 26.75 -3.16 3.58
N ILE A 82 27.19 -2.28 4.49
CA ILE A 82 26.54 -0.99 4.79
C ILE A 82 27.36 0.21 4.31
N SER A 83 28.42 -0.02 3.53
CA SER A 83 29.40 1.01 3.17
C SER A 83 28.83 2.17 2.33
N ASN A 84 27.73 1.93 1.62
CA ASN A 84 27.05 2.92 0.78
C ASN A 84 25.57 3.09 1.17
N THR A 85 25.22 2.80 2.42
CA THR A 85 23.84 2.85 2.89
C THR A 85 23.42 4.28 3.22
N LYS A 86 22.25 4.69 2.70
CA LYS A 86 21.58 5.91 3.16
C LYS A 86 20.85 5.63 4.47
N ILE A 87 21.17 6.36 5.53
CA ILE A 87 20.51 6.20 6.83
C ILE A 87 19.62 7.41 7.08
N THR A 88 18.33 7.17 7.30
CA THR A 88 17.34 8.21 7.58
C THR A 88 16.74 7.98 8.96
N ILE A 89 17.00 8.90 9.90
CA ILE A 89 16.37 8.93 11.22
C ILE A 89 15.56 10.23 11.30
N PRO A 90 14.24 10.18 11.58
CA PRO A 90 13.42 11.36 11.69
C PRO A 90 13.85 12.24 12.87
N ASP A 91 13.77 13.57 12.71
CA ASP A 91 14.07 14.54 13.77
C ASP A 91 12.88 14.67 14.72
N VAL A 92 12.70 13.63 15.55
CA VAL A 92 11.60 13.52 16.52
C VAL A 92 12.13 13.12 17.90
N ASP A 93 11.43 13.56 18.94
CA ASP A 93 11.75 13.21 20.32
C ASP A 93 11.12 11.88 20.76
N GLU A 94 10.04 11.46 20.11
CA GLU A 94 9.26 10.28 20.46
C GLU A 94 8.82 9.49 19.21
N VAL A 95 8.69 8.18 19.36
CA VAL A 95 7.98 7.30 18.42
C VAL A 95 6.90 6.52 19.16
N TYR A 96 5.91 6.02 18.42
CA TYR A 96 4.70 5.46 19.00
C TYR A 96 4.42 4.04 18.50
N GLU A 97 3.85 3.22 19.38
CA GLU A 97 3.03 2.10 18.92
C GLU A 97 1.60 2.60 18.79
N LEU A 98 1.02 2.47 17.61
CA LEU A 98 -0.27 3.07 17.25
C LEU A 98 -1.25 1.99 16.80
N ASN A 99 -2.53 2.30 16.94
CA ASN A 99 -3.59 1.59 16.26
C ASN A 99 -4.53 2.59 15.58
N PHE A 100 -4.77 2.39 14.31
CA PHE A 100 -5.71 3.17 13.51
C PHE A 100 -6.96 2.32 13.26
N PRO A 101 -8.02 2.46 14.07
CA PRO A 101 -9.24 1.71 13.86
C PRO A 101 -9.92 2.11 12.55
N VAL A 102 -10.37 1.10 11.79
CA VAL A 102 -11.29 1.31 10.68
C VAL A 102 -12.61 1.85 11.24
N SER A 103 -13.24 2.78 10.52
CA SER A 103 -14.47 3.44 10.94
C SER A 103 -15.53 2.47 11.45
N THR A 104 -16.19 2.85 12.56
CA THR A 104 -17.35 2.12 13.10
C THR A 104 -18.70 2.64 12.55
N ASP A 105 -18.65 3.45 11.50
CA ASP A 105 -19.85 4.01 10.90
C ASP A 105 -20.80 2.95 10.37
N THR A 106 -22.09 3.29 10.34
CA THR A 106 -23.07 2.49 9.62
C THR A 106 -22.85 2.59 8.11
N PHE A 107 -23.37 1.61 7.37
CA PHE A 107 -23.34 1.65 5.90
C PHE A 107 -23.93 2.95 5.35
N GLU A 108 -25.04 3.45 5.92
CA GLU A 108 -25.65 4.70 5.49
C GLU A 108 -24.72 5.91 5.69
N ARG A 109 -23.97 5.94 6.80
CA ARG A 109 -23.03 7.03 7.06
C ARG A 109 -21.80 6.97 6.15
N GLN A 110 -21.31 5.77 5.85
CA GLN A 110 -20.27 5.56 4.83
C GLN A 110 -20.78 6.00 3.45
N LEU A 111 -22.03 5.67 3.11
CA LEU A 111 -22.65 6.08 1.87
C LEU A 111 -22.78 7.61 1.76
N GLU A 112 -23.24 8.29 2.81
CA GLU A 112 -23.30 9.76 2.86
C GLU A 112 -21.94 10.41 2.59
N LYS A 113 -20.88 9.89 3.21
CA LYS A 113 -19.51 10.37 3.05
C LYS A 113 -18.99 10.10 1.63
N PHE A 114 -19.32 8.94 1.06
CA PHE A 114 -18.91 8.56 -0.28
C PHE A 114 -19.56 9.47 -1.33
N GLU A 115 -20.86 9.71 -1.21
CA GLU A 115 -21.53 10.65 -2.09
C GLU A 115 -21.00 12.09 -1.93
N TYR A 116 -20.69 12.52 -0.71
CA TYR A 116 -20.06 13.82 -0.48
C TYR A 116 -18.72 13.94 -1.20
N ASN A 117 -17.91 12.88 -1.16
CA ASN A 117 -16.59 12.84 -1.79
C ASN A 117 -16.70 13.00 -3.31
N ILE A 118 -17.59 12.24 -3.96
CA ILE A 118 -17.88 12.33 -5.40
C ILE A 118 -18.35 13.74 -5.77
N ARG A 119 -19.34 14.27 -5.04
CA ARG A 119 -19.89 15.61 -5.32
C ARG A 119 -18.80 16.67 -5.23
N LYS A 120 -17.93 16.59 -4.23
CA LYS A 120 -16.84 17.54 -4.06
C LYS A 120 -15.81 17.44 -5.18
N TYR A 121 -15.43 16.22 -5.57
CA TYR A 121 -14.46 15.97 -6.63
C TYR A 121 -14.93 16.45 -8.00
N GLU A 122 -16.17 16.13 -8.36
CA GLU A 122 -16.77 16.52 -9.64
C GLU A 122 -17.36 17.96 -9.62
N GLY A 123 -17.46 18.59 -8.45
CA GLY A 123 -18.09 19.90 -8.29
C GLY A 123 -19.61 19.88 -8.54
N LEU A 124 -20.28 18.81 -8.12
CA LEU A 124 -21.73 18.61 -8.30
C LEU A 124 -22.54 19.31 -7.19
N GLU A 125 -23.77 19.69 -7.54
CA GLU A 125 -24.75 20.26 -6.59
C GLU A 125 -25.17 19.20 -5.54
N GLU A 126 -25.49 19.64 -4.33
CA GLU A 126 -25.87 18.75 -3.21
C GLU A 126 -27.09 17.86 -3.51
N ASP A 127 -27.99 18.29 -4.39
CA ASP A 127 -29.21 17.56 -4.75
C ASP A 127 -29.04 16.62 -5.97
N THR A 128 -27.82 16.50 -6.51
CA THR A 128 -27.51 15.57 -7.59
C THR A 128 -27.73 14.13 -7.12
N ASP A 129 -28.57 13.38 -7.84
CA ASP A 129 -28.87 11.98 -7.57
C ASP A 129 -27.79 11.07 -8.15
N LEU A 130 -26.95 10.50 -7.27
CA LEU A 130 -25.85 9.62 -7.63
C LEU A 130 -26.25 8.14 -7.66
N VAL A 131 -27.34 7.77 -6.97
CA VAL A 131 -27.75 6.37 -6.75
C VAL A 131 -27.86 5.55 -8.04
N PRO A 132 -28.37 6.07 -9.18
CA PRO A 132 -28.45 5.32 -10.43
C PRO A 132 -27.11 4.80 -10.97
N TYR A 133 -26.00 5.38 -10.53
CA TYR A 133 -24.64 5.07 -10.97
C TYR A 133 -23.85 4.29 -9.93
N MET A 134 -24.49 3.94 -8.81
CA MET A 134 -23.84 3.29 -7.68
C MET A 134 -24.12 1.80 -7.65
N ASN A 135 -23.10 1.06 -7.22
CA ASN A 135 -23.16 -0.37 -7.02
C ASN A 135 -22.51 -0.75 -5.69
N ILE A 136 -22.91 -1.92 -5.19
CA ILE A 136 -22.23 -2.58 -4.07
C ILE A 136 -21.74 -3.94 -4.51
N MET A 137 -20.65 -4.39 -3.88
CA MET A 137 -20.24 -5.78 -3.93
C MET A 137 -20.32 -6.40 -2.53
N TYR A 138 -20.87 -7.59 -2.46
CA TYR A 138 -20.99 -8.39 -1.24
C TYR A 138 -20.63 -9.85 -1.52
N TRP A 139 -20.36 -10.61 -0.46
CA TRP A 139 -20.13 -12.06 -0.55
C TRP A 139 -21.46 -12.81 -0.56
N ASP A 140 -21.76 -13.52 -1.64
CA ASP A 140 -22.98 -14.31 -1.77
C ASP A 140 -22.74 -15.75 -1.30
N ASN A 141 -23.31 -16.09 -0.13
CA ASN A 141 -23.13 -17.41 0.48
C ASN A 141 -23.71 -18.57 -0.36
N GLU A 142 -24.78 -18.33 -1.13
CA GLU A 142 -25.39 -19.39 -1.94
C GLU A 142 -24.53 -19.74 -3.17
N LYS A 143 -23.91 -18.72 -3.77
CA LYS A 143 -23.02 -18.90 -4.92
C LYS A 143 -21.57 -19.15 -4.53
N ASN A 144 -21.21 -18.88 -3.27
CA ASN A 144 -19.84 -18.88 -2.77
C ASN A 144 -18.93 -18.03 -3.67
N ASP A 145 -19.41 -16.82 -3.98
CA ASP A 145 -18.76 -15.88 -4.91
C ASP A 145 -19.14 -14.43 -4.57
N ARG A 146 -18.35 -13.48 -5.05
CA ARG A 146 -18.63 -12.05 -4.92
C ARG A 146 -19.61 -11.61 -6.01
N LEU A 147 -20.64 -10.86 -5.64
CA LEU A 147 -21.62 -10.33 -6.57
C LEU A 147 -21.68 -8.81 -6.51
N VAL A 148 -21.67 -8.18 -7.68
CA VAL A 148 -21.94 -6.75 -7.86
C VAL A 148 -23.40 -6.56 -8.23
N ILE A 149 -24.08 -5.68 -7.50
CA ILE A 149 -25.48 -5.31 -7.78
C ILE A 149 -25.66 -3.79 -7.66
N PRO A 150 -26.64 -3.20 -8.37
CA PRO A 150 -27.03 -1.81 -8.18
C PRO A 150 -27.43 -1.51 -6.73
N LEU A 151 -27.10 -0.32 -6.23
CA LEU A 151 -27.34 0.08 -4.84
C LEU A 151 -28.84 0.13 -4.46
N ASP A 152 -29.69 0.49 -5.42
CA ASP A 152 -31.15 0.58 -5.28
C ASP A 152 -31.83 -0.80 -5.30
N GLU A 153 -31.19 -1.80 -5.90
CA GLU A 153 -31.62 -3.20 -5.88
C GLU A 153 -31.15 -3.96 -4.63
N ALA A 154 -30.15 -3.43 -3.91
CA ALA A 154 -29.57 -4.07 -2.75
C ALA A 154 -30.52 -4.14 -1.53
N THR A 155 -30.67 -5.35 -0.99
CA THR A 155 -31.41 -5.60 0.25
C THR A 155 -30.66 -5.06 1.47
N LYS A 156 -31.37 -4.89 2.59
CA LYS A 156 -30.75 -4.45 3.85
C LYS A 156 -29.65 -5.41 4.33
N GLU A 157 -29.87 -6.71 4.21
CA GLU A 157 -28.90 -7.73 4.62
C GLU A 157 -27.62 -7.67 3.77
N GLN A 158 -27.75 -7.46 2.46
CA GLN A 158 -26.59 -7.29 1.57
C GLN A 158 -25.81 -6.01 1.91
N LYS A 159 -26.49 -4.92 2.28
CA LYS A 159 -25.87 -3.66 2.71
C LYS A 159 -25.05 -3.81 4.00
N GLU A 160 -25.44 -4.73 4.88
CA GLU A 160 -24.69 -5.07 6.10
C GLU A 160 -23.44 -5.96 5.82
N GLN A 161 -23.34 -6.53 4.62
CA GLN A 161 -22.25 -7.43 4.18
C GLN A 161 -21.42 -6.83 3.03
N VAL A 162 -21.44 -5.51 2.88
CA VAL A 162 -20.75 -4.82 1.80
C VAL A 162 -19.24 -4.91 1.98
N GLN A 163 -18.58 -5.37 0.92
CA GLN A 163 -17.13 -5.34 0.80
C GLN A 163 -16.65 -4.16 -0.05
N TYR A 164 -17.49 -3.67 -0.97
CA TYR A 164 -17.16 -2.57 -1.89
C TYR A 164 -18.35 -1.65 -2.12
N ILE A 165 -18.09 -0.35 -2.23
CA ILE A 165 -19.02 0.63 -2.79
C ILE A 165 -18.36 1.24 -4.02
N GLY A 166 -19.06 1.21 -5.15
CA GLY A 166 -18.61 1.81 -6.39
C GLY A 166 -19.59 2.85 -6.90
N TYR A 167 -19.06 3.85 -7.58
CA TYR A 167 -19.77 4.83 -8.40
C TYR A 167 -19.08 4.91 -9.75
N ASN A 168 -19.85 4.87 -10.84
CA ASN A 168 -19.33 5.12 -12.18
C ASN A 168 -20.45 5.64 -13.08
N ASP A 169 -20.34 6.89 -13.53
CA ASP A 169 -21.27 7.51 -14.48
C ASP A 169 -20.71 7.57 -15.92
N GLY A 170 -19.50 7.04 -16.12
CA GLY A 170 -18.76 7.08 -17.38
C GLY A 170 -17.89 8.32 -17.57
N ILE A 171 -17.99 9.31 -16.70
CA ILE A 171 -17.20 10.55 -16.68
C ILE A 171 -16.26 10.56 -15.47
N CYS A 172 -16.73 10.07 -14.33
CA CYS A 172 -15.98 9.89 -13.10
C CYS A 172 -16.24 8.50 -12.53
N SER A 173 -15.29 7.98 -11.78
CA SER A 173 -15.56 6.87 -10.87
C SER A 173 -14.93 7.07 -9.50
N GLU A 174 -15.55 6.42 -8.52
CA GLU A 174 -14.96 6.20 -7.21
C GLU A 174 -15.24 4.75 -6.80
N LEU A 175 -14.26 4.11 -6.18
CA LEU A 175 -14.36 2.75 -5.64
C LEU A 175 -13.72 2.72 -4.26
N LEU A 176 -14.52 2.38 -3.25
CA LEU A 176 -14.04 2.04 -1.92
C LEU A 176 -14.06 0.54 -1.71
N VAL A 177 -12.94 0.01 -1.21
CA VAL A 177 -12.79 -1.40 -0.87
C VAL A 177 -12.59 -1.54 0.63
N PHE A 178 -13.64 -1.92 1.35
CA PHE A 178 -13.55 -2.18 2.79
C PHE A 178 -12.69 -3.40 3.12
N SER A 179 -12.57 -4.35 2.18
CA SER A 179 -11.85 -5.62 2.41
C SER A 179 -10.31 -5.52 2.31
N ASN A 180 -9.76 -4.39 1.90
CA ASN A 180 -8.32 -4.16 1.91
C ASN A 180 -7.97 -2.69 2.09
N PHE A 181 -8.95 -1.90 2.53
CA PHE A 181 -8.81 -0.48 2.83
C PHE A 181 -8.32 0.36 1.63
N MET A 182 -8.58 -0.08 0.40
CA MET A 182 -8.16 0.62 -0.81
C MET A 182 -9.22 1.60 -1.32
N LEU A 183 -8.73 2.65 -1.99
CA LEU A 183 -9.54 3.62 -2.74
C LEU A 183 -9.02 3.70 -4.17
N GLU A 184 -9.94 3.80 -5.13
CA GLU A 184 -9.69 4.35 -6.47
C GLU A 184 -10.66 5.50 -6.74
N MET A 185 -10.17 6.60 -7.29
CA MET A 185 -10.98 7.73 -7.70
C MET A 185 -10.39 8.35 -8.96
N GLY A 186 -11.20 8.77 -9.92
CA GLY A 186 -10.63 9.51 -11.05
C GLY A 186 -11.60 10.14 -12.02
N ASP A 187 -11.10 11.21 -12.65
CA ASP A 187 -11.70 11.97 -13.73
C ASP A 187 -11.37 11.33 -15.07
N TYR A 188 -12.36 10.68 -15.65
CA TYR A 188 -12.25 10.00 -16.93
C TYR A 188 -12.60 10.90 -18.09
N ALA A 189 -13.47 11.89 -17.90
CA ALA A 189 -13.80 12.83 -18.98
C ALA A 189 -12.56 13.56 -19.48
N THR A 190 -11.73 14.06 -18.58
CA THR A 190 -10.48 14.73 -18.96
C THR A 190 -9.53 13.75 -19.62
N THR A 191 -9.31 12.61 -18.99
CA THR A 191 -8.31 11.65 -19.47
C THR A 191 -8.69 11.05 -20.83
N THR A 192 -9.92 10.58 -21.00
CA THR A 192 -10.42 9.99 -22.27
C THR A 192 -10.37 11.01 -23.40
N THR A 193 -10.69 12.28 -23.13
CA THR A 193 -10.55 13.37 -24.10
C THR A 193 -9.09 13.56 -24.54
N LEU A 194 -8.15 13.56 -23.59
CA LEU A 194 -6.73 13.78 -23.88
C LEU A 194 -6.08 12.64 -24.67
N VAL A 195 -6.47 11.39 -24.38
CA VAL A 195 -5.93 10.22 -25.09
C VAL A 195 -6.73 9.86 -26.35
N GLY A 196 -7.86 10.52 -26.58
CA GLY A 196 -8.77 10.25 -27.70
C GLY A 196 -9.50 8.92 -27.58
N ASP A 197 -9.73 8.43 -26.35
CA ASP A 197 -10.56 7.27 -26.09
C ASP A 197 -12.03 7.63 -26.35
N GLN A 198 -12.76 6.73 -26.99
CA GLN A 198 -14.18 6.89 -27.33
C GLN A 198 -15.03 5.75 -26.79
N ASP A 199 -14.44 4.87 -25.97
CA ASP A 199 -15.13 3.77 -25.34
C ASP A 199 -16.10 4.26 -24.25
N ASP A 200 -17.20 3.53 -24.09
CA ASP A 200 -18.23 3.80 -23.08
C ASP A 200 -17.85 3.13 -21.76
N HIS A 201 -17.18 3.87 -20.89
CA HIS A 201 -16.71 3.38 -19.59
C HIS A 201 -17.80 3.29 -18.52
N SER A 202 -19.03 3.75 -18.78
CA SER A 202 -20.14 3.71 -17.79
C SER A 202 -20.53 2.28 -17.37
N LYS A 203 -20.07 1.27 -18.10
CA LYS A 203 -20.34 -0.16 -17.84
C LYS A 203 -19.17 -0.88 -17.19
N ASP A 204 -18.03 -0.21 -17.04
CA ASP A 204 -16.87 -0.78 -16.40
C ASP A 204 -17.14 -0.86 -14.90
N ALA A 205 -17.00 -2.05 -14.31
CA ALA A 205 -17.33 -2.28 -12.91
C ALA A 205 -16.50 -1.40 -11.94
N TYR A 206 -15.29 -1.02 -12.36
CA TYR A 206 -14.31 -0.27 -11.58
C TYR A 206 -13.79 0.97 -12.31
N GLY A 207 -14.46 1.35 -13.40
CA GLY A 207 -14.04 2.47 -14.23
C GLY A 207 -12.74 2.25 -15.02
N TYR A 208 -12.14 3.37 -15.46
CA TYR A 208 -10.92 3.48 -16.25
C TYR A 208 -9.73 3.96 -15.41
N ARG A 209 -8.63 3.21 -15.35
CA ARG A 209 -7.45 3.65 -14.60
C ARG A 209 -6.61 4.62 -15.43
N SER A 210 -6.61 5.90 -15.03
CA SER A 210 -5.92 6.98 -15.73
C SER A 210 -4.44 7.08 -15.32
N THR A 211 -3.71 5.97 -15.43
CA THR A 211 -2.28 5.86 -15.09
C THR A 211 -1.51 5.09 -16.16
N ASN A 212 -0.18 5.20 -16.14
CA ASN A 212 0.75 4.60 -17.09
C ASN A 212 0.45 4.92 -18.57
N LEU A 213 -0.21 6.04 -18.83
CA LEU A 213 -0.57 6.54 -20.16
C LEU A 213 0.66 7.13 -20.86
N GLY A 214 0.62 7.17 -22.19
CA GLY A 214 1.69 7.80 -22.97
C GLY A 214 3.08 7.17 -22.73
N THR A 215 4.11 8.01 -22.69
CA THR A 215 5.52 7.58 -22.50
C THR A 215 6.18 8.38 -21.39
N SER A 216 6.81 7.71 -20.42
CA SER A 216 7.68 8.35 -19.43
C SER A 216 8.85 9.05 -20.12
N VAL A 217 9.05 10.33 -19.80
CA VAL A 217 10.12 11.18 -20.35
C VAL A 217 11.12 11.65 -19.29
N ALA A 218 10.73 11.65 -18.02
CA ALA A 218 11.58 11.97 -16.89
C ALA A 218 10.99 11.38 -15.61
N THR A 219 11.85 10.92 -14.71
CA THR A 219 11.46 10.47 -13.37
C THR A 219 12.33 11.20 -12.36
N TYR A 220 11.75 11.63 -11.26
CA TYR A 220 12.42 12.38 -10.20
C TYR A 220 12.24 11.67 -8.86
N ASP A 221 13.35 11.51 -8.15
CA ASP A 221 13.41 11.06 -6.76
C ASP A 221 13.62 12.30 -5.89
N LEU A 222 12.61 12.68 -5.11
CA LEU A 222 12.57 13.98 -4.42
C LEU A 222 13.58 14.07 -3.27
N ASP A 223 14.17 12.95 -2.86
CA ASP A 223 15.29 12.94 -1.93
C ASP A 223 16.62 13.35 -2.58
N LYS A 224 16.70 13.30 -3.91
CA LYS A 224 17.95 13.44 -4.68
C LYS A 224 17.92 14.58 -5.67
N ASP A 225 16.76 14.85 -6.25
CA ASP A 225 16.60 15.74 -7.40
C ASP A 225 16.05 17.12 -6.99
N ASP A 226 16.61 18.19 -7.56
CA ASP A 226 16.07 19.55 -7.43
C ASP A 226 15.06 19.82 -8.56
N ILE A 227 13.79 19.95 -8.18
CA ILE A 227 12.66 20.17 -9.10
C ILE A 227 12.23 21.64 -9.22
N SER A 228 12.90 22.58 -8.52
CA SER A 228 12.43 23.96 -8.29
C SER A 228 12.15 24.81 -9.53
N ASN A 229 12.73 24.44 -10.69
CA ASN A 229 12.59 25.19 -11.94
C ASN A 229 12.16 24.30 -13.11
N ILE A 230 11.56 23.15 -12.81
CA ILE A 230 11.12 22.19 -13.81
C ILE A 230 9.62 22.36 -14.00
N SER A 231 9.20 22.58 -15.24
CA SER A 231 7.80 22.73 -15.63
C SER A 231 7.52 21.98 -16.93
N TYR A 232 6.31 21.45 -17.05
CA TYR A 232 5.80 20.87 -18.29
C TYR A 232 4.43 21.48 -18.62
N HIS A 233 4.08 21.41 -19.91
CA HIS A 233 2.79 21.87 -20.41
C HIS A 233 1.73 20.79 -20.19
N LEU A 234 0.86 21.01 -19.21
CA LEU A 234 -0.35 20.22 -18.97
C LEU A 234 -1.44 20.63 -19.98
N SER A 235 -2.63 20.03 -19.91
CA SER A 235 -3.69 20.29 -20.90
C SER A 235 -4.23 21.73 -20.87
N ASP A 236 -4.12 22.42 -19.73
CA ASP A 236 -4.64 23.77 -19.50
C ASP A 236 -3.54 24.82 -19.20
N GLY A 237 -2.26 24.44 -19.32
CA GLY A 237 -1.11 25.33 -19.25
C GLY A 237 0.14 24.74 -18.62
N ASP A 238 1.19 25.56 -18.52
CA ASP A 238 2.44 25.16 -17.84
C ASP A 238 2.25 25.13 -16.32
N LEU A 239 2.80 24.11 -15.66
CA LEU A 239 2.81 23.97 -14.20
C LEU A 239 4.20 23.55 -13.71
N LEU A 240 4.72 24.24 -12.69
CA LEU A 240 5.97 23.84 -12.04
C LEU A 240 5.76 22.56 -11.21
N LEU A 241 6.74 21.67 -11.19
CA LEU A 241 6.67 20.45 -10.38
C LEU A 241 6.50 20.76 -8.89
N THR A 242 7.15 21.82 -8.37
CA THR A 242 6.97 22.24 -6.97
C THR A 242 5.55 22.71 -6.67
N GLU A 243 4.93 23.46 -7.59
CA GLU A 243 3.54 23.92 -7.42
C GLU A 243 2.57 22.73 -7.47
N ALA A 244 2.85 21.74 -8.31
CA ALA A 244 2.07 20.51 -8.39
C ALA A 244 2.20 19.66 -7.11
N VAL A 245 3.40 19.53 -6.55
CA VAL A 245 3.65 18.84 -5.26
C VAL A 245 2.87 19.52 -4.13
N ASP A 246 3.01 20.85 -3.99
CA ASP A 246 2.29 21.63 -2.97
C ASP A 246 0.77 21.44 -3.08
N TYR A 247 0.25 21.37 -4.32
CA TYR A 247 -1.16 21.11 -4.56
C TYR A 247 -1.56 19.70 -4.12
N VAL A 248 -0.82 18.66 -4.55
CA VAL A 248 -1.13 17.25 -4.21
C VAL A 248 -1.13 17.04 -2.70
N GLU A 249 -0.06 17.42 -2.00
CA GLU A 249 0.08 17.18 -0.56
C GLU A 249 -1.02 17.86 0.25
N LYS A 250 -1.35 19.12 -0.11
CA LYS A 250 -2.42 19.86 0.55
C LYS A 250 -3.79 19.25 0.30
N HIS A 251 -4.12 19.00 -0.97
CA HIS A 251 -5.48 18.63 -1.36
C HIS A 251 -5.80 17.16 -1.02
N MET A 252 -4.80 16.27 -0.99
CA MET A 252 -4.99 14.94 -0.41
C MET A 252 -5.39 15.00 1.06
N LYS A 253 -4.75 15.86 1.86
CA LYS A 253 -5.04 16.00 3.29
C LYS A 253 -6.36 16.69 3.59
N GLU A 254 -6.66 17.78 2.87
CA GLU A 254 -7.74 18.70 3.24
C GLU A 254 -9.06 18.42 2.54
N ASP A 255 -9.04 17.88 1.31
CA ASP A 255 -10.22 18.00 0.46
C ASP A 255 -11.13 16.78 0.43
N TYR A 256 -10.60 15.58 0.43
CA TYR A 256 -11.39 14.39 0.11
C TYR A 256 -11.48 13.47 1.30
N TYR A 257 -12.71 13.06 1.62
CA TYR A 257 -12.97 12.32 2.84
C TYR A 257 -12.25 10.98 2.88
N TYR A 258 -12.10 10.29 1.75
CA TYR A 258 -11.48 8.95 1.70
C TYR A 258 -10.05 8.93 1.17
N VAL A 259 -9.60 9.98 0.49
CA VAL A 259 -8.24 10.04 -0.10
C VAL A 259 -7.19 10.21 0.97
N GLY A 260 -7.45 11.09 1.93
CA GLY A 260 -6.51 11.40 2.98
C GLY A 260 -7.16 11.50 4.36
N SER A 261 -6.31 11.68 5.36
CA SER A 261 -6.68 11.72 6.77
C SER A 261 -6.09 12.94 7.45
N GLU A 262 -6.89 13.60 8.28
CA GLU A 262 -6.42 14.75 9.07
C GLU A 262 -5.30 14.38 10.08
N TYR A 263 -5.18 13.09 10.41
CA TYR A 263 -4.19 12.56 11.34
C TYR A 263 -2.83 12.25 10.70
N LEU A 264 -2.77 12.24 9.37
CA LEU A 264 -1.56 11.94 8.63
C LEU A 264 -1.05 13.16 7.87
N ASP A 265 0.25 13.17 7.69
CA ASP A 265 0.92 14.04 6.73
C ASP A 265 1.15 13.26 5.43
N TYR A 266 1.12 13.98 4.31
CA TYR A 266 1.28 13.44 2.97
C TYR A 266 2.48 14.10 2.33
N SER A 267 3.38 13.30 1.78
CA SER A 267 4.58 13.81 1.13
C SER A 267 4.81 13.10 -0.19
N VAL A 268 4.97 13.86 -1.26
CA VAL A 268 5.40 13.30 -2.54
C VAL A 268 6.85 12.89 -2.41
N PHE A 269 7.19 11.65 -2.79
CA PHE A 269 8.58 11.18 -2.82
C PHE A 269 9.07 10.83 -4.23
N GLY A 270 8.14 10.57 -5.16
CA GLY A 270 8.46 10.25 -6.55
C GLY A 270 7.57 10.99 -7.53
N ILE A 271 8.14 11.39 -8.68
CA ILE A 271 7.38 11.95 -9.80
C ILE A 271 7.79 11.25 -11.09
N ASP A 272 6.84 10.68 -11.85
CA ASP A 272 7.02 10.30 -13.25
C ASP A 272 6.31 11.30 -14.16
N VAL A 273 7.08 11.97 -15.01
CA VAL A 273 6.54 12.89 -16.02
C VAL A 273 6.36 12.15 -17.32
N ARG A 274 5.14 12.21 -17.84
CA ARG A 274 4.73 11.37 -18.96
C ARG A 274 4.15 12.20 -20.09
N LYS A 275 4.64 11.96 -21.30
CA LYS A 275 4.20 12.62 -22.52
C LYS A 275 2.98 11.89 -23.10
N LEU A 276 1.84 12.58 -23.21
CA LEU A 276 0.60 12.03 -23.80
C LEU A 276 0.53 12.28 -25.31
N THR A 277 0.79 13.51 -25.72
CA THR A 277 0.81 13.94 -27.12
C THR A 277 2.09 14.73 -27.39
N ASP A 278 2.25 15.29 -28.60
CA ASP A 278 3.46 16.03 -28.93
C ASP A 278 3.73 17.26 -28.05
N GLU A 279 2.67 17.82 -27.46
CA GLU A 279 2.73 19.08 -26.70
C GLU A 279 2.18 18.95 -25.27
N ILE A 280 1.50 17.85 -24.92
CA ILE A 280 0.82 17.68 -23.62
C ILE A 280 1.51 16.59 -22.79
N TYR A 281 1.75 16.93 -21.53
CA TYR A 281 2.30 16.06 -20.49
C TYR A 281 1.29 15.89 -19.35
N TYR A 282 1.53 14.90 -18.51
CA TYR A 282 0.89 14.76 -17.21
C TYR A 282 1.90 14.23 -16.19
N TYR A 283 1.56 14.38 -14.92
CA TYR A 283 2.39 13.95 -13.80
C TYR A 283 1.76 12.75 -13.12
N GLU A 284 2.58 11.77 -12.74
CA GLU A 284 2.25 10.72 -11.78
C GLU A 284 3.11 10.93 -10.54
N PHE A 285 2.49 10.90 -9.37
CA PHE A 285 3.10 11.14 -8.08
C PHE A 285 2.99 9.87 -7.25
N ASP A 286 4.13 9.43 -6.71
CA ASP A 286 4.14 8.50 -5.58
C ASP A 286 4.13 9.31 -4.29
N VAL A 287 3.13 9.06 -3.44
CA VAL A 287 2.88 9.84 -2.22
C VAL A 287 2.91 8.90 -1.02
N GLY A 288 3.77 9.22 -0.07
CA GLY A 288 3.90 8.53 1.20
C GLY A 288 3.06 9.20 2.28
N THR A 289 2.84 8.48 3.38
CA THR A 289 2.17 9.02 4.56
C THR A 289 3.09 9.02 5.77
N ALA A 290 2.87 9.96 6.68
CA ALA A 290 3.61 10.06 7.93
C ALA A 290 2.67 10.39 9.10
N TYR A 291 3.06 9.95 10.30
CA TYR A 291 2.40 10.31 11.54
C TYR A 291 3.41 10.98 12.47
N ASP A 292 3.13 12.22 12.85
CA ASP A 292 3.97 13.02 13.76
C ASP A 292 5.46 13.07 13.34
N GLY A 293 5.69 13.31 12.04
CA GLY A 293 7.03 13.42 11.46
C GLY A 293 7.75 12.10 11.17
N VAL A 294 7.11 10.94 11.39
CA VAL A 294 7.68 9.61 11.09
C VAL A 294 6.89 8.95 9.98
N ALA A 295 7.57 8.56 8.90
CA ALA A 295 6.95 7.92 7.75
C ALA A 295 6.29 6.58 8.15
N LEU A 296 5.16 6.26 7.52
CA LEU A 296 4.60 4.91 7.49
C LEU A 296 5.25 4.17 6.31
N ASN A 297 5.45 2.87 6.45
CA ASN A 297 6.02 2.06 5.39
C ASN A 297 5.15 2.18 4.13
N HIS A 298 5.76 2.55 3.00
CA HIS A 298 5.08 2.65 1.71
C HIS A 298 5.45 1.49 0.75
N ASP A 299 6.38 0.61 1.14
CA ASP A 299 6.77 -0.53 0.31
C ASP A 299 5.72 -1.64 0.38
N ASP A 300 5.01 -1.85 -0.73
CA ASP A 300 4.07 -2.95 -0.91
C ASP A 300 4.83 -4.28 -1.06
N ALA A 301 5.16 -4.90 0.06
CA ALA A 301 5.93 -6.13 0.13
C ALA A 301 5.20 -7.18 0.98
N THR A 302 5.22 -8.44 0.53
CA THR A 302 4.57 -9.53 1.26
C THR A 302 5.54 -10.17 2.25
N SER A 303 5.09 -10.42 3.48
CA SER A 303 5.86 -11.19 4.46
C SER A 303 6.14 -12.62 3.95
N LEU A 304 7.37 -13.11 4.14
CA LEU A 304 7.71 -14.49 3.77
C LEU A 304 6.95 -15.54 4.60
N ASP A 305 6.60 -15.20 5.85
CA ASP A 305 5.90 -16.14 6.74
C ASP A 305 4.44 -16.34 6.33
N SER A 306 3.78 -15.33 5.75
CA SER A 306 2.40 -15.46 5.24
C SER A 306 2.31 -16.32 3.98
N MET A 307 3.44 -16.55 3.28
CA MET A 307 3.52 -17.50 2.17
C MET A 307 3.64 -18.98 2.60
N ASN A 308 3.93 -19.24 3.89
CA ASN A 308 4.07 -20.60 4.42
C ASN A 308 2.74 -21.10 4.99
N GLU A 309 2.03 -21.97 4.24
CA GLU A 309 0.75 -22.58 4.64
C GLU A 309 0.81 -23.38 5.97
N ASP A 310 2.01 -23.75 6.44
CA ASP A 310 2.24 -24.62 7.59
C ASP A 310 2.97 -23.93 8.77
N SER A 311 3.05 -22.58 8.79
CA SER A 311 3.89 -21.84 9.75
C SER A 311 3.43 -21.97 11.22
N GLY A 312 2.26 -22.56 11.49
CA GLY A 312 1.74 -22.76 12.85
C GLY A 312 1.51 -21.46 13.62
N LYS A 313 1.57 -20.30 12.95
CA LYS A 313 1.15 -19.02 13.51
C LYS A 313 -0.38 -18.97 13.57
N ASP A 314 -0.91 -18.22 14.52
CA ASP A 314 -2.34 -18.03 14.71
C ASP A 314 -2.98 -17.53 13.40
N ASN A 315 -4.18 -18.01 13.08
CA ASN A 315 -4.86 -17.74 11.80
C ASN A 315 -5.31 -16.27 11.67
N LEU A 316 -4.91 -15.40 12.59
CA LEU A 316 -5.12 -13.95 12.61
C LEU A 316 -3.80 -13.15 12.55
N THR A 317 -2.69 -13.78 12.18
CA THR A 317 -1.40 -13.10 12.13
C THR A 317 -1.48 -11.86 11.25
N ALA A 318 -1.12 -10.71 11.81
CA ALA A 318 -1.16 -9.44 11.13
C ALA A 318 -0.24 -9.45 9.89
N GLU A 319 -0.72 -8.87 8.79
CA GLU A 319 -0.02 -8.89 7.50
C GLU A 319 0.57 -7.51 7.24
N PRO A 320 1.91 -7.40 7.06
CA PRO A 320 2.53 -6.13 6.74
C PRO A 320 2.14 -5.73 5.33
N PHE A 321 2.00 -4.42 5.12
CA PHE A 321 1.64 -3.83 3.84
C PHE A 321 2.21 -2.41 3.72
N GLY A 322 2.18 -1.83 2.52
CA GLY A 322 2.61 -0.46 2.25
C GLY A 322 1.45 0.52 2.15
N THR A 323 1.60 1.72 2.73
CA THR A 323 0.62 2.83 2.74
C THR A 323 0.83 3.83 1.61
N ASN A 324 1.11 3.36 0.40
CA ASN A 324 1.39 4.22 -0.76
C ASN A 324 0.10 4.73 -1.44
N HIS A 325 0.20 5.93 -2.00
CA HIS A 325 -0.77 6.50 -2.92
C HIS A 325 -0.12 6.81 -4.27
N LEU A 326 -0.85 6.54 -5.35
CA LEU A 326 -0.51 6.97 -6.69
C LEU A 326 -1.51 8.05 -7.11
N VAL A 327 -1.01 9.24 -7.42
CA VAL A 327 -1.85 10.37 -7.83
C VAL A 327 -1.43 10.85 -9.21
N THR A 328 -2.37 11.23 -10.06
CA THR A 328 -2.07 11.83 -11.35
C THR A 328 -2.61 13.26 -11.45
N MET A 329 -2.00 14.06 -12.32
CA MET A 329 -2.42 15.44 -12.57
C MET A 329 -2.31 15.75 -14.07
N PHE A 330 -3.46 15.96 -14.71
CA PHE A 330 -3.59 16.28 -16.14
C PHE A 330 -3.82 17.76 -16.41
N GLU A 331 -4.36 18.47 -15.42
CA GLU A 331 -4.74 19.89 -15.42
C GLU A 331 -4.17 20.56 -14.18
N LYS A 332 -3.96 21.87 -14.24
CA LYS A 332 -3.63 22.66 -13.05
C LYS A 332 -4.76 22.58 -12.03
N ASP A 333 -4.38 22.58 -10.77
CA ASP A 333 -5.30 22.65 -9.63
C ASP A 333 -6.41 21.58 -9.65
N LYS A 334 -6.14 20.38 -10.19
CA LYS A 334 -7.07 19.25 -10.20
C LYS A 334 -6.33 17.90 -10.11
N LEU A 335 -6.73 17.06 -9.15
CA LEU A 335 -6.27 15.68 -9.09
C LEU A 335 -7.00 14.84 -10.15
N GLY A 336 -6.24 14.13 -11.00
CA GLY A 336 -6.76 13.37 -12.14
C GLY A 336 -7.20 11.95 -11.78
N PHE A 337 -6.32 11.16 -11.20
CA PHE A 337 -6.63 9.83 -10.68
C PHE A 337 -5.88 9.63 -9.38
N ILE A 338 -6.50 8.91 -8.46
CA ILE A 338 -5.99 8.63 -7.13
C ILE A 338 -6.20 7.13 -6.90
N TRP A 339 -5.12 6.43 -6.60
CA TRP A 339 -5.16 5.09 -6.06
C TRP A 339 -4.48 5.11 -4.69
N SER A 340 -5.06 4.42 -3.73
CA SER A 340 -4.51 4.32 -2.39
C SER A 340 -4.62 2.92 -1.83
N CYS A 341 -3.54 2.46 -1.16
CA CYS A 341 -3.55 1.27 -0.30
C CYS A 341 -4.15 1.52 1.09
N CYS A 342 -4.52 2.77 1.41
CA CYS A 342 -5.17 3.18 2.66
C CYS A 342 -6.16 4.34 2.44
N GLN A 343 -7.45 4.08 2.63
CA GLN A 343 -8.43 5.14 2.77
C GLN A 343 -8.26 5.90 4.10
N ASN A 344 -9.11 6.89 4.35
CA ASN A 344 -9.05 7.75 5.54
C ASN A 344 -9.15 7.02 6.90
N PHE A 345 -8.32 7.46 7.84
CA PHE A 345 -8.38 7.12 9.26
C PHE A 345 -9.22 8.14 10.05
N GLU A 346 -10.18 7.66 10.83
CA GLU A 346 -11.07 8.53 11.60
C GLU A 346 -10.57 8.83 13.01
N SER A 347 -9.60 8.04 13.48
CA SER A 347 -8.93 8.27 14.76
C SER A 347 -7.61 7.53 14.81
N VAL A 348 -6.78 7.93 15.77
CA VAL A 348 -5.54 7.25 16.13
C VAL A 348 -5.58 6.92 17.62
N GLN A 349 -5.18 5.72 17.98
CA GLN A 349 -5.00 5.29 19.37
C GLN A 349 -3.52 5.05 19.61
N THR A 350 -2.92 5.84 20.51
CA THR A 350 -1.56 5.57 20.99
C THR A 350 -1.61 4.45 22.01
N LEU A 351 -1.00 3.30 21.67
CA LEU A 351 -0.87 2.15 22.55
C LEU A 351 0.33 2.33 23.49
N ASN A 352 1.48 2.74 22.94
CA ASN A 352 2.69 3.02 23.69
C ASN A 352 3.45 4.22 23.10
N THR A 353 4.27 4.87 23.93
CA THR A 353 5.15 5.98 23.56
C THR A 353 6.57 5.65 23.99
N TYR A 354 7.54 5.91 23.12
CA TYR A 354 8.95 5.62 23.34
C TYR A 354 9.82 6.85 23.04
N ASP A 355 10.62 7.27 24.03
CA ASP A 355 11.62 8.33 23.89
C ASP A 355 13.01 7.78 23.51
N LYS A 356 13.13 6.44 23.45
CA LYS A 356 14.38 5.72 23.19
C LYS A 356 14.13 4.46 22.38
N VAL A 357 15.09 4.16 21.52
CA VAL A 357 15.09 3.02 20.60
C VAL A 357 16.38 2.22 20.72
N LEU A 358 16.39 1.01 20.18
CA LEU A 358 17.59 0.20 20.07
C LEU A 358 18.65 0.95 19.25
N PRO A 359 19.92 0.95 19.69
CA PRO A 359 21.01 1.52 18.90
C PRO A 359 21.20 0.82 17.56
N LEU A 360 21.59 1.57 16.53
CA LEU A 360 21.74 1.05 15.19
C LEU A 360 22.81 -0.08 15.08
N ASP A 361 23.88 -0.03 15.88
CA ASP A 361 24.88 -1.11 15.92
C ASP A 361 24.30 -2.45 16.41
N VAL A 362 23.42 -2.38 17.43
CA VAL A 362 22.69 -3.54 17.97
C VAL A 362 21.70 -4.08 16.94
N VAL A 363 20.99 -3.20 16.24
CA VAL A 363 20.02 -3.57 15.21
C VAL A 363 20.73 -4.25 14.03
N CYS A 364 21.81 -3.66 13.51
CA CYS A 364 22.62 -4.26 12.45
C CYS A 364 23.25 -5.60 12.89
N GLU A 365 23.71 -5.71 14.14
CA GLU A 365 24.22 -6.98 14.69
C GLU A 365 23.11 -8.05 14.77
N THR A 366 21.91 -7.64 15.18
CA THR A 366 20.73 -8.53 15.25
C THR A 366 20.36 -9.05 13.86
N LEU A 367 20.28 -8.17 12.86
CA LEU A 367 20.01 -8.56 11.47
C LEU A 367 21.14 -9.43 10.89
N SER A 368 22.41 -9.06 11.11
CA SER A 368 23.58 -9.84 10.67
C SER A 368 23.59 -11.27 11.25
N ASN A 369 23.12 -11.45 12.48
CA ASN A 369 23.01 -12.77 13.10
C ASN A 369 21.82 -13.58 12.56
N TYR A 370 20.76 -12.90 12.11
CA TYR A 370 19.57 -13.52 11.54
C TYR A 370 19.80 -14.02 10.10
N ILE A 371 20.44 -13.22 9.25
CA ILE A 371 20.66 -13.58 7.84
C ILE A 371 21.85 -14.53 7.66
N SER A 372 21.86 -15.31 6.57
CA SER A 372 22.93 -16.26 6.27
C SER A 372 24.33 -15.62 6.27
N LYS A 373 25.31 -16.32 6.85
CA LYS A 373 26.73 -15.91 6.89
C LYS A 373 27.51 -16.22 5.60
N ASP A 374 26.87 -16.88 4.65
CA ASP A 374 27.47 -17.36 3.40
C ASP A 374 27.16 -16.47 2.20
N LYS A 375 26.26 -15.50 2.37
CA LYS A 375 25.99 -14.43 1.40
C LYS A 375 26.29 -13.09 2.05
N GLN A 376 26.67 -12.13 1.22
CA GLN A 376 26.77 -10.73 1.62
C GLN A 376 25.65 -9.97 0.92
N PHE A 377 24.90 -9.20 1.68
CA PHE A 377 23.83 -8.33 1.18
C PHE A 377 24.30 -6.89 1.22
N GLN A 378 24.11 -6.16 0.12
CA GLN A 378 24.34 -4.72 0.08
C GLN A 378 23.04 -4.02 0.50
N ILE A 379 23.12 -3.26 1.60
CA ILE A 379 21.98 -2.49 2.11
C ILE A 379 21.96 -1.13 1.41
N SER A 380 20.85 -0.81 0.74
CA SER A 380 20.69 0.47 0.05
C SER A 380 20.29 1.59 1.02
N SER A 381 19.34 1.31 1.91
CA SER A 381 18.87 2.26 2.93
C SER A 381 18.54 1.58 4.26
N ILE A 382 18.63 2.36 5.33
CA ILE A 382 18.10 2.04 6.66
C ILE A 382 17.27 3.22 7.14
N GLU A 383 16.01 2.99 7.47
CA GLU A 383 15.06 4.05 7.79
C GLU A 383 14.32 3.72 9.08
N LEU A 384 14.28 4.66 10.03
CA LEU A 384 13.40 4.54 11.20
C LEU A 384 12.01 5.03 10.82
N LEU A 385 11.08 4.09 10.64
CA LEU A 385 9.72 4.34 10.17
C LEU A 385 8.69 3.48 10.92
N TYR A 386 7.41 3.67 10.65
CA TYR A 386 6.35 2.81 11.15
C TYR A 386 6.05 1.67 10.18
N GLN A 387 6.30 0.42 10.59
CA GLN A 387 5.74 -0.74 9.90
C GLN A 387 4.24 -0.80 10.16
N THR A 388 3.45 -1.00 9.12
CA THR A 388 1.99 -1.09 9.19
C THR A 388 1.53 -2.52 8.96
N GLU A 389 0.65 -3.01 9.83
CA GLU A 389 0.11 -4.38 9.76
C GLU A 389 -1.43 -4.35 9.89
N PHE A 390 -2.13 -5.15 9.08
CA PHE A 390 -3.57 -5.28 9.19
C PHE A 390 -3.98 -6.15 10.39
N GLU A 391 -4.91 -5.65 11.19
CA GLU A 391 -5.58 -6.41 12.24
C GLU A 391 -6.99 -6.80 11.80
N TYR A 392 -7.38 -8.05 12.10
CA TYR A 392 -8.68 -8.61 11.74
C TYR A 392 -9.46 -8.99 13.00
N GLU A 393 -10.78 -8.78 12.98
CA GLU A 393 -11.64 -9.09 14.12
C GLU A 393 -11.68 -10.60 14.43
N ASN A 394 -11.74 -11.44 13.39
CA ASN A 394 -11.80 -12.90 13.49
C ASN A 394 -11.46 -13.57 12.15
N GLU A 395 -11.37 -14.90 12.15
CA GLU A 395 -10.86 -15.69 10.99
C GLU A 395 -11.80 -15.60 9.80
N GLU A 396 -13.12 -15.65 10.04
CA GLU A 396 -14.14 -15.48 8.99
C GLU A 396 -14.04 -14.10 8.34
N LYS A 397 -13.88 -13.04 9.15
CA LYS A 397 -13.68 -11.68 8.67
C LYS A 397 -12.37 -11.53 7.91
N ARG A 398 -11.29 -12.18 8.35
CA ARG A 398 -10.02 -12.24 7.61
C ARG A 398 -10.18 -12.92 6.24
N GLU A 399 -10.85 -14.08 6.17
CA GLU A 399 -11.12 -14.78 4.91
C GLU A 399 -11.90 -13.90 3.92
N TRP A 400 -12.77 -13.04 4.44
CA TRP A 400 -13.52 -12.07 3.64
C TRP A 400 -12.79 -10.75 3.41
N GLY A 401 -11.61 -10.56 4.01
CA GLY A 401 -10.78 -9.36 3.95
C GLY A 401 -11.21 -8.20 4.86
N TYR A 402 -12.19 -8.35 5.75
CA TYR A 402 -12.61 -7.24 6.61
C TYR A 402 -11.54 -6.86 7.63
N ILE A 403 -10.84 -5.76 7.36
CA ILE A 403 -9.86 -5.17 8.26
C ILE A 403 -10.58 -4.45 9.40
N GLN A 404 -10.16 -4.71 10.62
CA GLN A 404 -10.65 -4.03 11.82
C GLN A 404 -9.87 -2.75 12.09
N SER A 405 -8.55 -2.82 11.95
CA SER A 405 -7.64 -1.74 12.28
C SER A 405 -6.28 -1.94 11.63
N ILE A 406 -5.48 -0.88 11.62
CA ILE A 406 -4.09 -0.90 11.17
C ILE A 406 -3.21 -0.64 12.39
N HIS A 407 -2.41 -1.64 12.75
CA HIS A 407 -1.42 -1.52 13.82
C HIS A 407 -0.11 -0.98 13.24
N CYS A 408 0.50 -0.02 13.92
CA CYS A 408 1.77 0.57 13.52
C CYS A 408 2.79 0.46 14.64
N ARG A 409 4.02 0.07 14.31
CA ARG A 409 5.13 -0.04 15.25
C ARG A 409 6.42 0.52 14.68
N PRO A 410 7.29 1.15 15.50
CA PRO A 410 8.53 1.71 15.02
C PRO A 410 9.52 0.59 14.69
N VAL A 411 10.07 0.63 13.48
CA VAL A 411 11.04 -0.34 12.99
C VAL A 411 12.21 0.37 12.32
N TYR A 412 13.37 -0.26 12.33
CA TYR A 412 14.40 0.02 11.36
C TYR A 412 14.13 -0.82 10.11
N HIS A 413 13.73 -0.16 9.03
CA HIS A 413 13.45 -0.73 7.73
C HIS A 413 14.74 -0.78 6.90
N PHE A 414 15.19 -1.98 6.55
CA PHE A 414 16.39 -2.22 5.74
C PHE A 414 15.97 -2.59 4.33
N SER A 415 16.31 -1.75 3.35
CA SER A 415 16.05 -2.06 1.95
C SER A 415 17.29 -2.67 1.28
N ILE A 416 17.06 -3.70 0.46
CA ILE A 416 18.09 -4.39 -0.31
C ILE A 416 17.72 -4.32 -1.78
N GLU A 417 18.55 -3.62 -2.54
CA GLU A 417 18.52 -3.64 -4.00
C GLU A 417 19.42 -4.75 -4.55
N ASN A 418 19.09 -5.23 -5.75
CA ASN A 418 19.94 -6.19 -6.49
C ASN A 418 20.27 -7.46 -5.68
N THR A 419 19.23 -8.10 -5.13
CA THR A 419 19.30 -9.31 -4.29
C THR A 419 20.12 -10.47 -4.88
N GLY A 420 20.41 -10.44 -6.18
CA GLY A 420 21.00 -11.55 -6.93
C GLY A 420 20.06 -12.75 -7.08
N LEU A 421 18.80 -12.59 -6.68
CA LEU A 421 17.73 -13.57 -6.82
C LEU A 421 16.82 -13.11 -7.95
N SER A 422 16.67 -13.94 -8.99
CA SER A 422 15.82 -13.61 -10.14
C SER A 422 14.34 -13.49 -9.79
N GLU A 423 13.95 -14.08 -8.66
CA GLU A 423 12.58 -14.22 -8.19
C GLU A 423 12.08 -13.02 -7.39
N TYR A 424 12.98 -12.23 -6.80
CA TYR A 424 12.65 -11.08 -5.94
C TYR A 424 13.43 -9.85 -6.39
N ARG A 425 12.70 -8.86 -6.92
CA ARG A 425 13.30 -7.60 -7.39
C ARG A 425 13.78 -6.77 -6.21
N LYS A 426 13.05 -6.82 -5.10
CA LYS A 426 13.39 -6.12 -3.85
C LYS A 426 13.21 -7.06 -2.65
N MET A 427 14.01 -6.82 -1.62
CA MET A 427 13.93 -7.53 -0.34
C MET A 427 14.08 -6.51 0.77
N TYR A 428 13.31 -6.71 1.83
CA TYR A 428 13.27 -5.82 2.97
C TYR A 428 13.37 -6.61 4.28
N PHE A 429 14.02 -6.02 5.27
CA PHE A 429 14.01 -6.51 6.64
C PHE A 429 13.59 -5.40 7.58
N ASP A 430 12.54 -5.63 8.35
CA ASP A 430 12.13 -4.73 9.42
C ASP A 430 12.62 -5.30 10.73
N VAL A 431 13.42 -4.52 11.46
CA VAL A 431 13.84 -4.86 12.83
C VAL A 431 13.11 -3.92 13.78
N ASP A 432 12.25 -4.47 14.62
CA ASP A 432 11.49 -3.72 15.62
C ASP A 432 12.42 -2.89 16.50
N ALA A 433 12.21 -1.57 16.52
CA ALA A 433 13.09 -0.62 17.16
C ALA A 433 13.09 -0.75 18.70
N ILE A 434 12.14 -1.50 19.28
CA ILE A 434 11.97 -1.70 20.71
C ILE A 434 12.33 -3.13 21.12
N THR A 435 11.79 -4.12 20.39
CA THR A 435 11.89 -5.54 20.74
C THR A 435 13.04 -6.25 20.06
N GLY A 436 13.51 -5.74 18.90
CA GLY A 436 14.50 -6.36 18.03
C GLY A 436 13.97 -7.55 17.22
N ASP A 437 12.66 -7.80 17.25
CA ASP A 437 12.03 -8.83 16.43
C ASP A 437 12.14 -8.48 14.95
N ILE A 438 12.36 -9.49 14.10
CA ILE A 438 12.63 -9.29 12.67
C ILE A 438 11.45 -9.80 11.82
N THR A 439 10.99 -8.95 10.91
CA THR A 439 10.06 -9.31 9.83
C THR A 439 10.82 -9.29 8.50
N THR A 440 10.68 -10.33 7.67
CA THR A 440 11.27 -10.35 6.31
C THR A 440 10.18 -10.22 5.26
N MET A 441 10.36 -9.28 4.33
CA MET A 441 9.39 -8.98 3.27
C MET A 441 10.07 -9.02 1.90
N VAL A 442 9.31 -9.40 0.87
CA VAL A 442 9.82 -9.55 -0.50
C VAL A 442 8.82 -9.02 -1.53
N TYR A 443 9.35 -8.53 -2.66
CA TYR A 443 8.60 -8.08 -3.84
C TYR A 443 9.17 -8.67 -5.14
#